data_AF-A0A5P9CBT9-F1
#
_entry.id   AF-A0A5P9CBT9-F1
#
_cell.length_a   1.000
_cell.length_b   1.000
_cell.length_c   1.000
_cell.angle_alpha   90.00
_cell.angle_beta   90.00
_cell.angle_gamma   90.00
#
_symmetry.space_group_name_H-M   'P 1'
#
loop_
_entity.id
_entity.type
_entity.pdbx_description
1 polymer ?
#
loop_
_entity_poly.entity_id
_entity_poly.type
_entity_poly.pdbx_seq_one_letter_code
_entity_poly.pdbx_strand_id
1 'polypeptide(L)'
;MPKATELSQLAAAADDAVQQISCRVQYAKWLDALANSIHCALEGGKACVESRIERAMLLASLAQFLAHDLTQDLQRDASDLQAAVDSAQAKE
;
A
#
# COMPACT_ATOMS: atom_id res chain seq x y z
N MET A 1 -0.13 -26.31 29.15
CA MET A 1 -0.48 -26.33 27.71
C MET A 1 -0.21 -24.98 27.03
N PRO A 2 1.02 -24.40 27.06
CA PRO A 2 1.31 -23.10 26.43
C PRO A 2 1.61 -23.17 24.92
N LYS A 3 2.19 -24.28 24.43
CA LYS A 3 2.65 -24.42 23.04
C LYS A 3 1.57 -24.30 21.95
N ALA A 4 0.34 -24.73 22.24
CA ALA A 4 -0.75 -24.67 21.27
C ALA A 4 -1.22 -23.22 21.02
N THR A 5 -1.18 -22.39 22.06
CA THR A 5 -1.58 -20.98 22.01
C THR A 5 -0.54 -20.14 21.26
N GLU A 6 0.74 -20.39 21.50
CA GLU A 6 1.85 -19.72 20.80
C GLU A 6 1.87 -20.05 19.30
N LEU A 7 1.65 -21.31 18.92
CA LEU A 7 1.55 -21.72 17.51
C LEU A 7 0.35 -21.06 16.81
N SER A 8 -0.79 -20.93 17.50
CA SER A 8 -1.97 -20.26 16.96
C SER A 8 -1.76 -18.75 16.77
N GLN A 9 -1.03 -18.10 17.68
CA GLN A 9 -0.70 -16.67 17.58
C GLN A 9 0.29 -16.40 16.45
N LEU A 10 1.30 -17.27 16.29
CA LEU A 10 2.27 -17.17 15.20
C LEU A 10 1.61 -17.37 13.82
N ALA A 11 0.69 -18.32 13.70
CA ALA A 11 -0.07 -18.54 12.47
C ALA A 11 -0.92 -17.31 12.10
N ALA A 12 -1.63 -16.72 13.08
CA ALA A 12 -2.42 -15.52 12.84
C ALA A 12 -1.56 -14.30 12.43
N ALA A 13 -0.39 -14.12 13.05
CA ALA A 13 0.55 -13.07 12.67
C ALA A 13 1.14 -13.28 11.26
N ALA A 14 1.41 -14.53 10.88
CA ALA A 14 1.89 -14.86 9.53
C ALA A 14 0.81 -14.59 8.47
N ASP A 15 -0.44 -14.96 8.73
CA ASP A 15 -1.57 -14.69 7.82
C ASP A 15 -1.80 -13.19 7.66
N ASP A 16 -1.72 -12.42 8.75
CA ASP A 16 -1.85 -10.96 8.69
C ASP A 16 -0.70 -10.32 7.89
N ALA A 17 0.54 -10.76 8.09
CA ALA A 17 1.69 -10.31 7.31
C ALA A 17 1.55 -10.65 5.80
N VAL A 18 1.06 -11.84 5.47
CA VAL A 18 0.78 -12.24 4.08
C VAL A 18 -0.30 -11.36 3.46
N GLN A 19 -1.34 -11.05 4.22
CA GLN A 19 -2.42 -10.17 3.76
C GLN A 19 -1.92 -8.73 3.54
N GLN A 20 -1.12 -8.19 4.47
CA GLN A 20 -0.48 -6.88 4.33
C GLN A 20 0.40 -6.81 3.08
N ILE A 21 1.26 -7.81 2.85
CA ILE A 21 2.12 -7.87 1.66
C ILE A 21 1.28 -7.94 0.39
N SER A 22 0.23 -8.77 0.39
CA SER A 22 -0.68 -8.90 -0.76
C SER A 22 -1.36 -7.58 -1.09
N CYS A 23 -1.81 -6.84 -0.07
CA CYS A 23 -2.38 -5.51 -0.21
C CYS A 23 -1.37 -4.53 -0.83
N ARG A 24 -0.14 -4.47 -0.29
CA ARG A 24 0.95 -3.60 -0.80
C ARG A 24 1.28 -3.86 -2.26
N VAL A 25 1.28 -5.11 -2.69
CA VAL A 25 1.47 -5.48 -4.10
C VAL A 25 0.34 -4.93 -4.99
N GLN A 26 -0.91 -4.92 -4.51
CA GLN A 26 -2.02 -4.33 -5.27
C GLN A 26 -1.90 -2.82 -5.39
N TYR A 27 -1.54 -2.12 -4.30
CA TYR A 27 -1.28 -0.68 -4.36
C TYR A 27 -0.17 -0.33 -5.37
N ALA A 28 0.93 -1.09 -5.38
CA ALA A 28 2.00 -0.89 -6.35
C ALA A 28 1.51 -1.06 -7.80
N LYS A 29 0.68 -2.08 -8.07
CA LYS A 29 0.07 -2.28 -9.40
C LYS A 29 -0.86 -1.14 -9.79
N TRP A 30 -1.65 -0.61 -8.86
CA TRP A 30 -2.53 0.53 -9.15
C TRP A 30 -1.75 1.80 -9.44
N LEU A 31 -0.68 2.07 -8.68
CA LEU A 31 0.19 3.22 -8.93
C LEU A 31 0.92 3.10 -10.28
N ASP A 32 1.40 1.91 -10.65
CA ASP A 32 1.99 1.67 -11.97
C ASP A 32 0.97 1.88 -13.10
N ALA A 33 -0.24 1.35 -12.95
CA ALA A 33 -1.32 1.55 -13.93
C ALA A 33 -1.70 3.03 -14.09
N LEU A 34 -1.69 3.81 -13.00
CA LEU A 34 -1.94 5.24 -13.03
C LEU A 34 -0.81 6.00 -13.72
N ALA A 35 0.46 5.67 -13.41
CA ALA A 35 1.61 6.26 -14.08
C ALA A 35 1.57 6.03 -15.60
N ASN A 36 1.26 4.79 -16.02
CA ASN A 36 1.07 4.45 -17.43
C ASN A 36 -0.11 5.23 -18.05
N SER A 37 -1.23 5.35 -17.33
CA SER A 37 -2.40 6.10 -17.81
C SER A 37 -2.12 7.60 -17.99
N ILE A 38 -1.35 8.19 -17.08
CA ILE A 38 -0.88 9.58 -17.18
C ILE A 38 0.01 9.73 -18.40
N HIS A 39 0.98 8.82 -18.58
CA HIS A 39 1.87 8.83 -19.73
C HIS A 39 1.08 8.77 -21.05
N CYS A 40 0.16 7.81 -21.18
CA CYS A 40 -0.69 7.68 -22.37
C CYS A 40 -1.58 8.92 -22.62
N ALA A 41 -2.04 9.60 -21.57
CA ALA A 41 -2.80 10.84 -21.73
C ALA A 41 -1.92 11.96 -22.33
N LEU A 42 -0.64 12.02 -21.95
CA LEU A 42 0.29 13.07 -22.38
C LEU A 42 0.92 12.81 -23.75
N GLU A 43 1.20 11.55 -24.09
CA GLU A 43 1.96 11.14 -25.29
C GLU A 43 1.31 11.57 -26.63
N GLY A 44 -0.01 11.78 -26.65
CA GLY A 44 -0.72 12.26 -27.84
C GLY A 44 -2.14 11.70 -27.93
N GLY A 45 -2.82 11.96 -29.05
CA GLY A 45 -4.10 11.33 -29.35
C GLY A 45 -5.09 12.24 -30.05
N LYS A 46 -6.30 11.72 -30.26
CA LYS A 46 -7.38 12.44 -30.97
C LYS A 46 -8.01 13.58 -30.16
N ALA A 47 -7.84 13.55 -28.83
CA ALA A 47 -8.36 14.59 -27.94
C ALA A 47 -7.49 15.86 -27.99
N CYS A 48 -8.11 17.03 -27.76
CA CYS A 48 -7.38 18.29 -27.67
C CYS A 48 -6.40 18.27 -26.48
N VAL A 49 -5.38 19.13 -26.55
CA VAL A 49 -4.30 19.17 -25.55
C VAL A 49 -4.83 19.49 -24.15
N GLU A 50 -5.79 20.41 -24.04
CA GLU A 50 -6.40 20.82 -22.76
C GLU A 50 -7.06 19.63 -22.05
N SER A 51 -7.94 18.89 -22.74
CA SER A 51 -8.59 17.70 -22.14
C SER A 51 -7.59 16.60 -21.76
N ARG A 52 -6.48 16.48 -22.49
CA ARG A 52 -5.41 15.52 -22.15
C ARG A 52 -4.67 15.92 -20.88
N ILE A 53 -4.36 17.21 -20.73
CA ILE A 53 -3.74 17.77 -19.53
C ILE A 53 -4.68 17.62 -18.33
N GLU A 54 -5.96 18.00 -18.46
CA GLU A 54 -6.96 17.84 -17.39
C GLU A 54 -7.06 16.38 -16.93
N ARG A 55 -7.12 15.43 -17.89
CA ARG A 55 -7.14 14.01 -17.56
C ARG A 55 -5.86 13.57 -16.84
N ALA A 56 -4.69 14.00 -17.29
CA ALA A 56 -3.42 13.69 -16.64
C ALA A 56 -3.37 14.25 -15.21
N MET A 57 -3.87 15.48 -14.99
CA MET A 57 -3.97 16.10 -13.68
C MET A 57 -4.90 15.31 -12.74
N LEU A 58 -6.08 14.91 -13.21
CA LEU A 58 -7.02 14.10 -12.42
C LEU A 58 -6.41 12.75 -12.02
N LEU A 59 -5.74 12.07 -12.95
CA LEU A 59 -5.04 10.83 -12.68
C LEU A 59 -3.88 11.02 -11.68
N ALA A 60 -3.15 12.12 -11.80
CA ALA A 60 -2.07 12.46 -10.85
C ALA A 60 -2.62 12.75 -9.45
N SER A 61 -3.75 13.44 -9.32
CA SER A 61 -4.42 13.64 -8.03
C SER A 61 -4.87 12.33 -7.40
N LEU A 62 -5.39 11.39 -8.20
CA LEU A 62 -5.75 10.06 -7.71
C LEU A 62 -4.51 9.26 -7.27
N ALA A 63 -3.42 9.34 -8.02
CA ALA A 63 -2.16 8.70 -7.64
C ALA A 63 -1.61 9.28 -6.32
N GLN A 64 -1.70 10.60 -6.14
CA GLN A 64 -1.31 11.27 -4.90
C GLN A 64 -2.15 10.81 -3.71
N PHE A 65 -3.48 10.71 -3.89
CA PHE A 65 -4.38 10.20 -2.86
C PHE A 65 -4.00 8.77 -2.43
N LEU A 66 -3.84 7.86 -3.41
CA LEU A 66 -3.49 6.46 -3.14
C LEU A 66 -2.10 6.31 -2.50
N ALA A 67 -1.12 7.12 -2.92
CA ALA A 67 0.21 7.10 -2.33
C ALA A 67 0.20 7.62 -0.88
N HIS A 68 -0.63 8.62 -0.59
CA HIS A 68 -0.80 9.13 0.77
C HIS A 68 -1.44 8.08 1.69
N ASP A 69 -2.55 7.47 1.24
CA ASP A 69 -3.26 6.40 1.95
C ASP A 69 -2.31 5.22 2.25
N LEU A 70 -1.59 4.72 1.25
CA LEU A 70 -0.59 3.67 1.41
C LEU A 70 0.51 4.06 2.41
N THR A 71 0.95 5.32 2.41
CA THR A 71 1.99 5.78 3.34
C THR A 71 1.47 5.76 4.78
N GLN A 72 0.21 6.16 5.01
CA GLN A 72 -0.40 6.12 6.35
C GLN A 72 -0.52 4.68 6.85
N ASP A 73 -0.99 3.77 6.00
CA ASP A 73 -1.11 2.35 6.34
C ASP A 73 0.25 1.74 6.67
N LEU A 74 1.28 2.01 5.85
CA LEU A 74 2.63 1.50 6.11
C LEU A 74 3.24 2.06 7.41
N GLN A 75 2.97 3.32 7.74
CA GLN A 75 3.42 3.92 9.00
C GLN A 75 2.74 3.29 10.21
N ARG A 76 1.45 2.95 10.08
CA ARG A 76 0.70 2.24 11.11
C ARG A 76 1.23 0.82 11.30
N ASP A 77 1.39 0.07 10.22
CA ASP A 77 1.96 -1.30 10.27
C ASP A 77 3.36 -1.30 10.91
N ALA A 78 4.20 -0.31 10.57
CA ALA A 78 5.52 -0.17 11.16
C ALA A 78 5.45 0.13 12.67
N SER A 79 4.51 0.98 13.09
CA SER A 79 4.29 1.30 14.51
C SER A 79 3.79 0.09 15.30
N ASP A 80 2.83 -0.65 14.74
CA ASP A 80 2.28 -1.85 15.35
C ASP A 80 3.33 -2.95 15.49
N LEU A 81 4.18 -3.13 14.47
CA LEU A 81 5.30 -4.05 14.50
C LEU A 81 6.35 -3.66 15.55
N GLN A 82 6.70 -2.36 15.64
CA GLN A 82 7.64 -1.87 16.65
C GLN A 82 7.10 -2.11 18.07
N ALA A 83 5.83 -1.83 18.31
CA ALA A 83 5.19 -2.07 19.60
C ALA A 83 5.18 -3.57 19.99
N ALA A 84 4.98 -4.46 19.00
CA ALA A 84 5.07 -5.90 19.22
C ALA A 84 6.50 -6.34 19.59
N VAL A 85 7.52 -5.79 18.93
CA VAL A 85 8.94 -6.04 19.24
C VAL A 85 9.28 -5.55 20.65
N ASP A 86 8.89 -4.32 21.00
CA ASP A 86 9.14 -3.74 22.32
C ASP A 86 8.45 -4.56 23.43
N SER A 87 7.24 -5.04 23.19
CA SER A 87 6.49 -5.89 24.13
C SER A 87 7.13 -7.27 24.31
N ALA A 88 7.70 -7.85 23.25
CA ALA A 88 8.42 -9.12 23.31
C ALA A 88 9.73 -8.97 24.11
N GLN A 89 10.49 -7.89 23.87
CA GLN A 89 11.74 -7.61 24.57
C GLN A 89 11.54 -7.27 26.04
N ALA A 90 10.42 -6.63 26.42
CA ALA A 90 10.11 -6.31 27.81
C ALA A 90 9.67 -7.54 28.65
N LYS A 91 9.42 -8.69 28.00
CA LYS A 91 9.03 -9.95 28.65
C LYS A 91 10.21 -10.92 28.84
N GLU A 92 11.38 -10.60 28.30
CA GLU A 92 12.67 -11.25 28.58
C GLU A 92 13.35 -10.63 29.81
#